data_AF-A0A845X3X4-F1
#
_entry.id   AF-A0A845X3X4-F1
#
_cell.length_a   1.000
_cell.length_b   1.000
_cell.length_c   1.000
_cell.angle_alpha   90.00
_cell.angle_beta   90.00
_cell.angle_gamma   90.00
#
_symmetry.space_group_name_H-M   'P 1'
#
loop_
_entity.id
_entity.type
_entity.pdbx_description
1 polymer ?
#
loop_
_entity_poly.entity_id
_entity_poly.type
_entity_poly.pdbx_seq_one_letter_code
_entity_poly.pdbx_strand_id
1 'polypeptide(L)' 'MPCSRGSTNGLENLALSCQGCNSHKYNKTEGVAPVSHQAVRLFHPRRDDWAVHFSWSDDYTMVIGLTQVGRATIAALRLN' A
#
# COMPACT_ATOMS: atom_id res chain seq x y z
N MET A 1 4.03 -4.07 10.83
CA MET A 1 2.60 -3.94 11.25
C MET A 1 2.51 -2.75 12.21
N PRO A 2 1.40 -2.00 12.34
CA PRO A 2 1.37 -0.82 13.21
C PRO A 2 1.44 -1.15 14.71
N CYS A 3 1.99 -0.27 15.55
CA CYS A 3 2.03 -0.48 17.00
C CYS A 3 0.62 -0.60 17.61
N SER A 4 -0.36 0.15 17.09
CA SER A 4 -1.77 0.05 17.49
C SER A 4 -2.39 -1.33 17.23
N ARG A 5 -1.68 -2.22 16.54
CA ARG A 5 -2.07 -3.60 16.26
C ARG A 5 -1.09 -4.62 16.85
N GLY A 6 -0.36 -4.23 17.91
CA GLY A 6 0.50 -5.12 18.69
C GLY A 6 1.93 -5.29 18.17
N SER A 7 2.37 -4.46 17.22
CA SER A 7 3.76 -4.47 16.73
C SER A 7 4.67 -3.56 17.59
N THR A 8 5.97 -3.67 17.40
CA THR A 8 7.00 -2.82 18.04
C THR A 8 7.26 -1.53 17.26
N ASN A 9 7.85 -0.53 17.92
CA ASN A 9 8.37 0.70 17.29
C ASN A 9 9.86 0.57 16.89
N GLY A 10 10.36 -0.66 16.69
CA GLY A 10 11.74 -0.91 16.26
C GLY A 10 12.00 -0.38 14.84
N LEU A 11 13.27 -0.11 14.54
CA LEU A 11 13.72 0.47 13.26
C LEU A 11 13.27 -0.39 12.07
N GLU A 12 13.23 -1.71 12.23
CA GLU A 12 12.76 -2.67 11.24
C GLU A 12 11.29 -2.51 10.86
N ASN A 13 10.49 -1.90 11.74
CA ASN A 13 9.07 -1.65 11.54
C ASN A 13 8.76 -0.19 11.15
N LEU A 14 9.74 0.72 11.23
CA LEU A 14 9.61 2.10 10.77
C LEU A 14 9.82 2.19 9.26
N ALA A 15 9.21 3.19 8.63
CA ALA A 15 9.43 3.53 7.23
C ALA A 15 9.41 5.06 7.09
N LEU A 16 10.27 5.59 6.22
CA LEU A 16 10.28 7.02 5.93
C LEU A 16 9.07 7.36 5.06
N SER A 17 8.26 8.32 5.50
CA SER A 17 7.11 8.80 4.77
C SER A 17 6.82 10.25 5.15
N CYS A 18 6.32 11.05 4.21
CA CYS A 18 5.79 12.36 4.54
C CYS A 18 4.53 12.24 5.40
N GLN A 19 4.13 13.35 6.04
CA GLN A 19 2.95 13.38 6.91
C GLN A 19 1.68 12.91 6.18
N GLY A 20 1.45 13.37 4.94
CA GLY A 20 0.26 13.01 4.15
C GLY A 20 0.18 11.51 3.85
N CYS A 21 1.27 10.91 3.35
CA CYS A 21 1.34 9.48 3.09
C CYS A 21 1.17 8.66 4.38
N ASN A 22 1.81 9.08 5.47
CA ASN A 22 1.67 8.41 6.76
C ASN A 22 0.23 8.49 7.28
N SER A 23 -0.47 9.62 7.09
CA SER A 23 -1.86 9.78 7.49
C SER A 23 -2.81 8.95 6.62
N HIS A 24 -2.55 8.81 5.32
CA HIS A 24 -3.35 7.93 4.45
C HIS A 24 -3.17 6.45 4.80
N LYS A 25 -1.93 6.03 5.10
CA LYS A 25 -1.60 4.67 5.50
C LYS A 25 -2.07 4.36 6.92
N TYR A 26 -1.74 5.23 7.87
CA TYR A 26 -2.02 5.13 9.30
C TYR A 26 -1.85 3.69 9.82
N ASN A 27 -2.92 3.10 10.36
CA ASN A 27 -2.93 1.74 10.87
C ASN A 27 -3.52 0.71 9.88
N LYS A 28 -3.81 1.11 8.63
CA LYS A 28 -4.42 0.22 7.63
C LYS A 28 -3.44 -0.86 7.24
N THR A 29 -3.83 -2.13 7.38
CA THR A 29 -3.10 -3.29 6.81
C THR A 29 -3.78 -3.83 5.57
N GLU A 30 -5.03 -3.44 5.36
CA GLU A 30 -5.92 -3.90 4.28
C GLU A 30 -6.60 -2.70 3.61
N GLY A 31 -7.09 -2.92 2.41
CA GLY A 31 -7.90 -1.99 1.64
C GLY A 31 -8.91 -2.75 0.78
N VAL A 32 -9.94 -2.05 0.32
CA VAL A 32 -10.96 -2.64 -0.55
C VAL A 32 -10.49 -2.54 -2.00
N ALA A 33 -10.39 -3.67 -2.68
CA ALA A 33 -10.08 -3.69 -4.11
C ALA A 33 -11.29 -3.14 -4.91
N PRO A 34 -11.12 -2.09 -5.74
CA PRO A 34 -12.24 -1.44 -6.41
C PRO A 34 -13.05 -2.33 -7.36
N VAL A 35 -12.42 -3.39 -7.90
CA VAL A 35 -13.06 -4.27 -8.90
C VAL A 35 -13.82 -5.42 -8.25
N SER A 36 -13.25 -6.04 -7.20
CA SER A 36 -13.87 -7.20 -6.55
C SER A 36 -14.66 -6.84 -5.29
N HIS A 37 -14.52 -5.62 -4.78
CA HIS A 37 -15.07 -5.15 -3.50
C HIS A 37 -14.63 -6.00 -2.29
N GLN A 38 -13.57 -6.79 -2.45
CA GLN A 38 -13.02 -7.60 -1.37
C GLN A 38 -11.97 -6.83 -0.59
N ALA A 39 -12.01 -6.98 0.73
CA ALA A 39 -10.92 -6.55 1.60
C ALA A 39 -9.71 -7.44 1.34
N VAL A 40 -8.61 -6.84 0.92
CA VAL A 40 -7.33 -7.53 0.66
C VAL A 40 -6.22 -6.79 1.38
N ARG A 41 -5.15 -7.50 1.73
CA ARG A 41 -3.96 -6.87 2.31
C ARG A 41 -3.41 -5.78 1.38
N LEU A 42 -2.84 -4.74 1.98
CA LEU A 42 -2.07 -3.74 1.25
C LEU A 42 -0.68 -4.31 0.89
N PHE A 43 -0.06 -3.71 -0.12
CA PHE A 43 1.30 -4.02 -0.54
C PHE A 43 2.30 -3.82 0.61
N HIS A 44 3.26 -4.74 0.71
CA HIS A 44 4.30 -4.74 1.71
C HIS A 44 5.68 -4.58 1.04
N PRO A 45 6.28 -3.38 1.06
CA PRO A 45 7.47 -3.08 0.24
C PRO A 45 8.73 -3.90 0.56
N ARG A 46 8.80 -4.54 1.74
CA ARG A 46 9.90 -5.46 2.10
C ARG A 46 9.66 -6.94 1.80
N ARG A 47 8.44 -7.32 1.41
CA ARG A 47 8.02 -8.72 1.27
C ARG A 47 7.47 -9.05 -0.12
N ASP A 48 6.96 -8.04 -0.81
CA ASP A 48 6.34 -8.17 -2.11
C ASP A 48 7.24 -7.59 -3.20
N ASP A 49 7.19 -8.19 -4.38
CA ASP A 49 7.84 -7.67 -5.58
C ASP A 49 6.97 -6.59 -6.22
N TRP A 50 7.54 -5.40 -6.44
CA TRP A 50 6.85 -4.29 -7.08
C TRP A 50 6.31 -4.66 -8.47
N ALA A 51 7.12 -5.31 -9.31
CA ALA A 51 6.78 -5.60 -10.70
C ALA A 51 5.63 -6.61 -10.84
N VAL A 52 5.37 -7.41 -9.79
CA VAL A 52 4.20 -8.30 -9.72
C VAL A 52 2.91 -7.52 -9.48
N HIS A 53 2.98 -6.45 -8.68
CA HIS A 53 1.79 -5.75 -8.20
C HIS A 53 1.48 -4.47 -8.97
N PHE A 54 2.49 -3.84 -9.58
CA PHE A 54 2.39 -2.52 -10.17
C PHE A 54 3.13 -2.41 -11.51
N SER A 55 2.62 -1.52 -12.35
CA SER A 55 3.32 -0.95 -13.49
C SER A 55 3.15 0.57 -13.48
N TRP A 56 3.94 1.28 -14.27
CA TRP A 56 3.67 2.65 -14.63
C TRP A 56 2.76 2.73 -15.85
N SER A 57 2.00 3.82 -15.98
CA SER A 57 1.42 4.23 -17.25
C SER A 57 2.52 4.60 -18.26
N ASP A 58 2.18 4.63 -19.55
CA ASP A 58 3.15 4.91 -20.62
C ASP A 58 3.83 6.28 -20.49
N ASP A 59 3.14 7.25 -19.87
CA ASP A 59 3.64 8.60 -19.58
C ASP A 59 4.31 8.71 -18.18
N TYR A 60 4.35 7.61 -17.42
CA TYR A 60 4.89 7.52 -16.06
C TYR A 60 4.24 8.45 -15.03
N THR A 61 3.02 8.93 -15.29
CA THR A 61 2.30 9.81 -14.35
C THR A 61 1.43 9.05 -13.35
N MET A 62 1.06 7.79 -13.66
CA MET A 62 0.18 6.98 -12.83
C MET A 62 0.79 5.62 -12.50
N VAL A 63 0.57 5.18 -11.27
CA VAL A 63 0.79 3.80 -10.86
C VAL A 63 -0.44 2.97 -11.21
N ILE A 64 -0.24 1.89 -11.96
CA ILE A 64 -1.27 0.94 -12.40
C ILE A 64 -1.19 -0.32 -11.55
N GLY A 65 -2.30 -0.68 -10.89
CA GLY A 65 -2.39 -1.89 -10.08
C GLY A 65 -2.71 -3.14 -10.91
N LEU A 66 -1.74 -4.05 -11.04
CA LEU A 66 -1.85 -5.29 -11.83
C LEU A 66 -2.65 -6.37 -11.07
N THR A 67 -2.56 -6.38 -9.74
CA THR A 67 -3.24 -7.34 -8.85
C THR A 67 -4.29 -6.67 -7.97
N GLN A 68 -5.13 -7.45 -7.28
CA GLN A 68 -6.07 -6.93 -6.28
C GLN A 68 -5.34 -6.15 -5.16
N VAL A 69 -4.21 -6.68 -4.67
CA VAL A 69 -3.34 -6.01 -3.68
C VAL A 69 -2.86 -4.66 -4.21
N GLY A 70 -2.39 -4.61 -5.47
CA GLY A 70 -1.94 -3.36 -6.08
C GLY A 70 -3.06 -2.32 -6.20
N ARG A 71 -4.21 -2.73 -6.74
CA ARG A 71 -5.38 -1.84 -6.90
C ARG A 71 -5.92 -1.33 -5.56
N ALA A 72 -6.03 -2.21 -4.56
CA ALA A 72 -6.42 -1.82 -3.21
C ALA A 72 -5.41 -0.85 -2.59
N THR A 73 -4.12 -1.03 -2.85
CA THR A 73 -3.05 -0.16 -2.34
C THR A 73 -3.14 1.25 -2.92
N ILE A 74 -3.26 1.36 -4.26
CA ILE A 74 -3.43 2.66 -4.93
C ILE A 74 -4.65 3.40 -4.40
N ALA A 75 -5.79 2.72 -4.32
CA ALA A 75 -7.03 3.32 -3.83
C ALA A 75 -6.96 3.72 -2.35
N ALA A 76 -6.45 2.84 -1.49
CA ALA A 76 -6.41 3.08 -0.04
C ALA A 76 -5.40 4.16 0.37
N LEU A 77 -4.30 4.29 -0.39
CA LEU A 77 -3.19 5.21 -0.09
C LEU A 77 -3.19 6.48 -0.95
N ARG A 78 -4.07 6.57 -1.95
CA ARG A 78 -4.17 7.70 -2.89
C ARG A 78 -2.83 8.01 -3.57
N LEU A 79 -2.29 7.01 -4.27
CA LEU A 79 -0.97 7.09 -4.89
C LEU A 79 -0.92 7.88 -6.21
N ASN A 80 -2.08 8.16 -6.82
CA ASN A 80 -2.24 8.98 -8.03
C ASN A 80 -3.03 10.23 -7.66
#